data_AF-A0A924E556-F1
#
_entry.id   AF-A0A924E556-F1
#
_cell.length_a   1.000
_cell.length_b   1.000
_cell.length_c   1.000
_cell.angle_alpha   90.00
_cell.angle_beta   90.00
_cell.angle_gamma   90.00
#
_symmetry.space_group_name_H-M   'P 1'
#
loop_
_entity.id
_entity.type
_entity.pdbx_description
1 polymer ?
#
loop_
_entity_poly.entity_id
_entity_poly.type
_entity_poly.pdbx_seq_one_letter_code
_entity_poly.pdbx_strand_id
1 'polypeptide(L)'
;MRGAGQSGSPSTLSGCRIEATLPKVPIAVPVSLLIPKQDLALSPCLYDNVPDHVTDLEVHHLAANHWVYHSHPGLVNDLIRSFVQRQAGTSVTAG
;
A
#
# COMPACT_ATOMS: atom_id res chain seq x y z
N MET A 1 -3.65 -51.02 -10.54
CA MET A 1 -2.42 -50.20 -10.47
C MET A 1 -2.82 -48.75 -10.31
N ARG A 2 -2.20 -48.04 -9.35
CA ARG A 2 -2.50 -46.65 -8.95
C ARG A 2 -1.73 -45.66 -9.83
N GLY A 3 -2.36 -44.53 -10.16
CA GLY A 3 -1.71 -43.23 -10.40
C GLY A 3 -2.79 -42.18 -10.10
N ALA A 4 -2.82 -41.45 -8.98
CA ALA A 4 -1.85 -40.48 -8.45
C ALA A 4 -1.37 -39.53 -9.56
N GLY A 5 -1.68 -38.23 -9.58
CA GLY A 5 -2.47 -37.35 -8.74
C GLY A 5 -2.46 -36.00 -9.44
N GLN A 6 -3.61 -35.32 -9.53
CA GLN A 6 -3.66 -33.99 -10.12
C GLN A 6 -2.98 -33.03 -9.14
N SER A 7 -1.81 -32.53 -9.54
CA SER A 7 -1.03 -31.53 -8.81
C SER A 7 -1.82 -30.23 -8.73
N GLY A 8 -2.18 -29.82 -7.51
CA GLY A 8 -2.82 -28.55 -7.23
C GLY A 8 -1.88 -27.36 -7.38
N SER A 9 -2.47 -26.18 -7.58
CA SER A 9 -2.46 -25.10 -6.57
C SER A 9 -3.24 -23.90 -7.10
N PRO A 10 -4.30 -23.43 -6.43
CA PRO A 10 -4.72 -22.05 -6.60
C PRO A 10 -3.66 -21.18 -5.93
N SER A 11 -2.93 -20.38 -6.70
CA SER A 11 -2.03 -19.35 -6.20
C SER A 11 -2.84 -18.21 -5.57
N THR A 12 -3.47 -18.50 -4.43
CA THR A 12 -3.96 -17.47 -3.53
C THR A 12 -2.73 -16.93 -2.82
N LEU A 13 -2.24 -15.77 -3.25
CA LEU A 13 -1.39 -14.94 -2.39
C LEU A 13 -2.25 -14.59 -1.18
N SER A 14 -2.17 -15.43 -0.14
CA SER A 14 -2.76 -15.15 1.15
C SER A 14 -2.10 -13.86 1.65
N GLY A 15 -2.85 -12.77 1.64
CA GLY A 15 -2.41 -11.49 2.17
C GLY A 15 -1.97 -11.62 3.63
N CYS A 16 -1.11 -10.72 4.08
CA CYS A 16 -0.66 -10.69 5.47
C CYS A 16 -1.65 -9.84 6.25
N ARG A 17 -2.83 -10.43 6.51
CA ARG A 17 -3.84 -9.75 7.32
C ARG A 17 -3.40 -9.82 8.77
N ILE A 18 -2.96 -8.69 9.32
CA ILE A 18 -2.64 -8.55 10.73
C ILE A 18 -3.96 -8.30 11.47
N GLU A 19 -4.46 -9.33 12.16
CA GLU A 19 -5.66 -9.23 13.00
C GLU A 19 -5.30 -8.56 14.33
N ALA A 20 -5.77 -7.32 14.52
CA ALA A 20 -5.67 -6.58 15.77
C ALA A 20 -7.07 -6.27 16.32
N THR A 21 -7.30 -6.56 17.60
CA THR A 21 -8.60 -6.40 18.30
C THR A 21 -8.81 -5.03 18.95
N LEU A 22 -7.91 -4.07 18.71
CA LEU A 22 -8.02 -2.72 19.28
C LEU A 22 -9.06 -1.88 18.53
N PRO A 23 -9.76 -0.94 19.22
CA PRO A 23 -10.66 0.01 18.57
C PRO A 23 -9.94 0.78 17.47
N LYS A 24 -10.45 0.71 16.24
CA LYS A 24 -9.88 1.42 15.09
C LYS A 24 -10.34 2.88 15.13
N VAL A 25 -9.47 3.78 15.57
CA VAL A 25 -9.65 5.22 15.35
C VAL A 25 -9.24 5.53 13.90
N PRO A 26 -10.12 6.08 13.06
CA PRO A 26 -9.79 6.35 11.66
C PRO A 26 -8.80 7.52 11.54
N ILE A 27 -7.86 7.38 10.61
CA ILE A 27 -6.95 8.44 10.17
C ILE A 27 -7.74 9.30 9.18
N ALA A 28 -8.13 10.49 9.64
CA ALA A 28 -9.01 11.42 8.91
C ALA A 28 -8.27 12.41 7.99
N VAL A 29 -6.93 12.34 7.95
CA VAL A 29 -6.13 13.16 7.03
C VAL A 29 -5.87 12.38 5.72
N PRO A 30 -5.80 13.05 4.56
CA PRO A 30 -5.41 12.41 3.32
C PRO A 30 -4.03 11.74 3.41
N VAL A 31 -3.90 10.52 2.88
CA VAL A 31 -2.64 9.76 2.89
C VAL A 31 -2.30 9.27 1.48
N SER A 32 -1.04 9.41 1.09
CA SER A 32 -0.46 8.76 -0.08
C SER A 32 0.57 7.72 0.36
N LEU A 33 0.30 6.45 0.05
CA LEU A 33 1.13 5.31 0.39
C LEU A 33 1.93 4.82 -0.82
N LEU A 34 3.25 4.84 -0.73
CA LEU A 34 4.16 4.38 -1.77
C LEU A 34 4.76 3.03 -1.35
N ILE A 35 4.43 1.95 -2.05
CA ILE A 35 4.80 0.57 -1.73
C ILE A 35 5.84 0.06 -2.74
N PRO A 36 7.11 -0.09 -2.36
CA PRO A 36 8.11 -0.75 -3.20
C PRO A 36 7.88 -2.27 -3.23
N LYS A 37 7.76 -2.85 -4.43
CA LYS A 37 7.46 -4.28 -4.62
C LYS A 37 8.67 -5.19 -4.47
N GLN A 38 9.88 -4.66 -4.49
CA GLN A 38 11.13 -5.41 -4.34
C GLN A 38 11.90 -4.99 -3.07
N ASP A 39 11.17 -4.52 -2.06
CA ASP A 39 11.73 -4.24 -0.74
C ASP A 39 12.08 -5.55 -0.03
N LEU A 40 13.33 -5.66 0.42
CA LEU A 40 13.84 -6.85 1.12
C LEU A 40 13.57 -6.80 2.63
N ALA A 41 13.30 -5.61 3.18
CA ALA A 41 13.01 -5.41 4.60
C ALA A 41 11.51 -5.52 4.89
N LEU A 42 10.67 -5.00 3.99
CA LEU A 42 9.23 -4.93 4.17
C LEU A 42 8.51 -5.59 3.00
N SER A 43 7.74 -6.64 3.28
CA SER A 43 6.88 -7.25 2.27
C SER A 43 5.68 -6.33 1.95
N PRO A 44 5.25 -6.23 0.68
CA PRO A 44 4.06 -5.46 0.29
C PRO A 44 2.78 -5.82 1.06
N CYS A 45 2.65 -7.08 1.49
CA CYS A 45 1.47 -7.54 2.22
C CYS A 45 1.33 -6.91 3.62
N LEU A 46 2.38 -6.32 4.19
CA LEU A 46 2.30 -5.59 5.46
C LEU A 46 1.32 -4.41 5.39
N TYR A 47 1.10 -3.88 4.20
CA TYR A 47 0.24 -2.72 3.97
C TYR A 47 -1.22 -3.10 3.71
N ASP A 48 -1.58 -4.39 3.67
CA ASP A 48 -2.91 -4.88 3.29
C ASP A 48 -4.05 -4.34 4.20
N ASN A 49 -3.74 -4.06 5.47
CA ASN A 49 -4.69 -3.52 6.44
C ASN A 49 -4.83 -2.00 6.40
N VAL A 50 -3.94 -1.25 5.73
CA VAL A 50 -3.97 0.23 5.71
C VAL A 50 -5.33 0.80 5.27
N PRO A 51 -6.03 0.24 4.25
CA PRO A 51 -7.35 0.72 3.85
C PRO A 51 -8.42 0.63 4.95
N ASP A 52 -8.25 -0.23 5.95
CA ASP A 52 -9.19 -0.32 7.08
C ASP A 52 -9.04 0.85 8.07
N HIS A 53 -7.95 1.62 7.96
CA HIS A 53 -7.57 2.65 8.94
C HIS A 53 -7.62 4.07 8.39
N VAL A 54 -7.60 4.25 7.06
CA VAL A 54 -7.46 5.57 6.42
C VAL A 54 -8.69 5.87 5.57
N THR A 55 -9.32 7.02 5.79
CA THR A 55 -10.56 7.39 5.08
C THR A 55 -10.34 7.95 3.67
N ASP A 56 -9.18 8.59 3.44
CA ASP A 56 -8.76 9.11 2.14
C ASP A 56 -7.34 8.61 1.85
N LEU A 57 -7.25 7.58 1.02
CA LEU A 57 -6.02 6.84 0.75
C LEU A 57 -5.75 6.71 -0.75
N GLU A 58 -4.58 7.17 -1.16
CA GLU A 58 -3.98 6.90 -2.47
C GLU A 58 -2.86 5.86 -2.32
N VAL A 59 -2.88 4.80 -3.13
CA VAL A 59 -1.87 3.72 -3.06
C VAL A 59 -1.10 3.63 -4.38
N HIS A 60 0.22 3.67 -4.28
CA HIS A 60 1.14 3.55 -5.41
C HIS A 60 2.05 2.34 -5.22
N HIS A 61 1.95 1.38 -6.13
CA HIS A 61 2.89 0.26 -6.18
C HIS A 61 4.05 0.58 -7.11
N LEU A 62 5.27 0.56 -6.58
CA LEU A 62 6.49 0.93 -7.29
C LEU A 62 7.35 -0.30 -7.55
N ALA A 63 7.81 -0.48 -8.79
CA ALA A 63 8.77 -1.52 -9.14
C ALA A 63 10.19 -1.10 -8.71
N ALA A 64 10.39 -0.94 -7.40
CA ALA A 64 11.64 -0.56 -6.78
C ALA A 64 11.87 -1.28 -5.44
N ASN A 65 13.07 -1.12 -4.90
CA ASN A 65 13.45 -1.60 -3.57
C ASN A 65 13.14 -0.57 -2.48
N HIS A 66 13.56 -0.88 -1.24
CA HIS A 66 13.40 -0.03 -0.06
C HIS A 66 13.85 1.43 -0.25
N TRP A 67 14.90 1.64 -1.05
CA TRP A 67 15.50 2.95 -1.33
C TRP A 67 14.90 3.59 -2.59
N VAL A 68 13.60 3.45 -2.80
CA VAL A 68 12.90 3.96 -4.00
C VAL A 68 13.08 5.47 -4.19
N TYR A 69 13.11 6.25 -3.11
CA TYR A 69 13.34 7.69 -3.16
C TYR A 69 14.77 8.06 -3.62
N HIS A 70 15.74 7.18 -3.42
CA HIS A 70 17.11 7.37 -3.91
C HIS A 70 17.29 6.85 -5.34
N SER A 71 16.69 5.70 -5.66
CA SER A 71 16.82 5.06 -6.98
C SER A 71 15.93 5.68 -8.06
N HIS A 72 14.76 6.21 -7.68
CA HIS A 72 13.77 6.81 -8.57
C HIS A 72 13.30 8.18 -8.05
N PRO A 73 14.21 9.13 -7.83
CA PRO A 73 13.89 10.40 -7.17
C PRO A 73 12.86 11.22 -7.96
N GLY A 74 12.93 11.22 -9.30
CA GLY A 74 11.94 11.90 -10.14
C GLY A 74 10.53 11.37 -9.94
N LEU A 75 10.35 10.05 -10.01
CA LEU A 75 9.07 9.39 -9.79
C LEU A 75 8.49 9.72 -8.41
N VAL A 76 9.29 9.59 -7.36
CA VAL A 76 8.83 9.86 -5.98
C VAL A 76 8.47 11.33 -5.81
N ASN A 77 9.29 12.25 -6.34
CA ASN A 77 9.01 13.69 -6.27
C ASN A 77 7.72 14.06 -7.02
N ASP A 78 7.46 13.47 -8.18
CA ASP A 78 6.26 13.74 -8.96
C ASP A 78 5.00 13.24 -8.26
N LEU A 79 5.07 12.06 -7.64
CA LEU A 79 3.96 11.52 -6.82
C LEU A 79 3.66 12.44 -5.64
N ILE A 80 4.68 12.83 -4.87
CA ILE A 80 4.52 13.73 -3.71
C ILE A 80 3.97 15.09 -4.16
N ARG A 81 4.55 15.68 -5.22
CA ARG A 81 4.12 16.99 -5.74
C ARG A 81 2.66 16.94 -6.17
N SER A 82 2.28 15.91 -6.93
CA SER A 82 0.91 15.76 -7.43
C SER A 82 -0.08 15.58 -6.28
N PHE A 83 0.27 14.78 -5.27
CA PHE A 83 -0.55 14.59 -4.08
C PHE A 83 -0.76 15.91 -3.34
N VAL A 84 0.32 16.63 -3.03
CA VAL A 84 0.25 17.92 -2.31
C VAL A 84 -0.57 18.95 -3.10
N GLN A 85 -0.42 19.02 -4.42
CA GLN A 85 -1.20 19.94 -5.26
C GLN A 85 -2.70 19.64 -5.21
N ARG A 86 -3.09 18.37 -5.26
CA ARG A 86 -4.50 17.97 -5.10
C ARG A 86 -5.04 18.37 -3.74
N GLN A 87 -4.28 18.11 -2.67
CA GLN A 87 -4.73 18.43 -1.32
C GLN A 87 -4.76 19.93 -1.03
N ALA A 88 -3.80 20.71 -1.57
CA ALA A 88 -3.82 22.17 -1.48
C ALA A 88 -5.02 22.79 -2.22
N GLY A 89 -5.45 22.20 -3.33
CA GLY A 89 -6.68 22.59 -4.02
C GLY A 89 -7.97 22.12 -3.32
N THR A 90 -7.87 21.14 -2.41
CA THR A 90 -9.00 20.51 -1.69
C THR A 90 -9.13 21.10 -0.29
N SER A 91 -9.05 22.42 -0.16
CA SER A 91 -9.31 23.09 1.12
C SER A 91 -10.74 22.79 1.56
N VAL A 92 -10.89 21.85 2.48
CA VAL A 92 -12.18 21.48 3.07
C VAL A 92 -12.74 22.71 3.78
N THR A 93 -13.88 23.20 3.29
CA THR A 93 -14.76 24.06 4.08
C THR A 93 -15.37 23.15 5.14
N ALA A 94 -14.82 23.15 6.34
CA ALA A 94 -15.45 22.52 7.48
C ALA A 94 -16.72 23.31 7.80
N GLY A 95 -17.89 22.69 7.59
CA GLY A 95 -19.19 23.17 8.05
C GLY A 95 -19.47 22.79 9.49
#